data_AF-A0A429X501-F1
#
_entry.id   AF-A0A429X501-F1
#
_cell.length_a   1.000
_cell.length_b   1.000
_cell.length_c   1.000
_cell.angle_alpha   90.00
_cell.angle_beta   90.00
_cell.angle_gamma   90.00
#
_symmetry.space_group_name_H-M   'P 1'
#
loop_
_entity.id
_entity.type
_entity.pdbx_description
1 polymer ?
#
loop_
_entity_poly.entity_id
_entity_poly.type
_entity_poly.pdbx_seq_one_letter_code
_entity_poly.pdbx_strand_id
1 'polypeptide(L)' 'MKITITGINFNYENGFDQEFTSVDLNFISVGVQYSLSGPVTVSKSDYQAASNNNDQLRSLIKQTVINDLQAE' A
#
# COMPACT_ATOMS: atom_id res chain seq x y z
N MET A 1 -13.49 3.95 -4.98
CA MET A 1 -12.24 3.36 -5.53
C MET A 1 -12.24 1.84 -5.33
N LYS A 2 -12.19 1.05 -6.41
CA LYS A 2 -12.04 -0.42 -6.33
C LYS A 2 -10.55 -0.75 -6.46
N ILE A 3 -9.94 -1.18 -5.36
CA ILE A 3 -8.50 -1.52 -5.31
C ILE A 3 -8.33 -3.01 -5.58
N THR A 4 -7.41 -3.34 -6.49
CA THR A 4 -6.83 -4.67 -6.63
C THR A 4 -5.36 -4.59 -6.24
N ILE A 5 -4.96 -5.37 -5.25
CA ILE A 5 -3.55 -5.49 -4.84
C ILE A 5 -2.88 -6.43 -5.82
N THR A 6 -1.80 -5.98 -6.46
CA THR A 6 -1.07 -6.73 -7.49
C THR A 6 0.26 -7.27 -6.99
N GLY A 7 0.77 -6.75 -5.86
CA GLY A 7 2.01 -7.22 -5.26
C GLY A 7 2.28 -6.55 -3.93
N ILE A 8 3.12 -7.19 -3.12
CA ILE A 8 3.56 -6.69 -1.81
C ILE A 8 5.08 -6.88 -1.77
N ASN A 9 5.82 -5.77 -1.65
CA ASN A 9 7.28 -5.81 -1.51
C ASN A 9 7.66 -5.32 -0.11
N PHE A 10 8.47 -6.11 0.59
CA PHE A 10 8.98 -5.75 1.90
C PHE A 10 10.32 -5.04 1.76
N ASN A 11 10.45 -3.89 2.41
CA ASN A 11 11.65 -3.08 2.36
C ASN A 11 12.50 -3.34 3.61
N TYR A 12 13.74 -3.74 3.39
CA TYR A 12 14.70 -4.08 4.43
C TYR A 12 15.88 -3.09 4.34
N GLU A 13 15.98 -2.16 5.30
CA GLU A 13 17.00 -1.11 5.26
C GLU A 13 18.44 -1.65 5.23
N ASN A 14 18.69 -2.75 5.94
CA ASN A 14 20.04 -3.31 6.14
C ASN A 14 20.16 -4.77 5.69
N GLY A 15 19.39 -5.17 4.67
CA GLY A 15 19.43 -6.51 4.07
C GLY A 15 18.39 -7.49 4.61
N PHE A 16 18.24 -8.63 3.92
CA PHE A 16 17.13 -9.59 4.12
C PHE A 16 17.15 -10.35 5.45
N ASP A 17 18.26 -10.33 6.18
CA ASP A 17 18.38 -10.96 7.50
C ASP A 17 17.80 -10.10 8.63
N GLN A 18 17.41 -8.86 8.33
CA GLN A 18 16.83 -7.93 9.28
C GLN A 18 15.30 -7.90 9.17
N GLU A 19 14.64 -7.28 10.14
CA GLU A 19 13.22 -7.01 10.01
C GLU A 19 12.96 -5.95 8.93
N PHE A 20 11.86 -6.10 8.18
CA PHE A 20 11.42 -5.07 7.25
C PHE A 20 11.00 -3.81 8.02
N THR A 21 11.22 -2.63 7.43
CA THR A 21 10.86 -1.34 8.05
C THR A 21 9.64 -0.69 7.40
N SER A 22 9.41 -0.97 6.11
CA SER A 22 8.24 -0.53 5.36
C SER A 22 7.82 -1.58 4.33
N VAL A 23 6.65 -1.36 3.74
CA VAL A 23 6.07 -2.25 2.73
C VAL A 23 5.53 -1.42 1.57
N ASP A 24 5.91 -1.77 0.35
CA ASP A 24 5.31 -1.21 -0.86
C ASP A 24 4.12 -2.09 -1.28
N LEU A 25 2.93 -1.52 -1.19
CA LEU A 25 1.69 -2.15 -1.63
C LEU A 25 1.39 -1.71 -3.06
N ASN A 26 1.66 -2.60 -4.01
CA ASN A 26 1.37 -2.35 -5.41
C ASN A 26 -0.11 -2.57 -5.68
N PHE A 27 -0.74 -1.60 -6.33
CA PHE A 27 -2.16 -1.67 -6.62
C PHE A 27 -2.52 -1.15 -8.01
N ILE A 28 -3.71 -1.56 -8.44
CA ILE A 28 -4.44 -0.95 -9.53
C ILE A 28 -5.84 -0.58 -9.05
N SER A 29 -6.34 0.58 -9.48
CA SER A 29 -7.71 1.01 -9.31
C SER A 29 -8.25 1.56 -10.61
N VAL A 30 -9.31 0.93 -11.10
CA VAL A 30 -10.00 1.34 -12.33
C VAL A 30 -11.40 1.82 -11.98
N GLY A 31 -11.71 3.06 -12.35
CA GLY A 31 -13.04 3.65 -12.36
C GLY A 31 -13.50 3.95 -13.78
N VAL A 32 -14.74 4.44 -13.93
CA VAL A 32 -15.31 4.75 -15.25
C VAL A 32 -14.55 5.89 -15.97
N GLN A 33 -13.96 6.82 -15.21
CA GLN A 33 -13.29 8.02 -15.75
C GLN A 33 -11.81 8.14 -15.37
N TYR A 34 -11.28 7.22 -14.56
CA TYR A 34 -9.91 7.30 -14.06
C TYR A 34 -9.29 5.92 -13.88
N SER A 35 -7.97 5.85 -14.02
CA SER A 35 -7.15 4.71 -13.65
C SER A 35 -5.99 5.21 -12.81
N LEU A 36 -5.76 4.57 -11.66
CA LEU A 36 -4.63 4.83 -10.77
C LEU A 36 -3.89 3.51 -10.54
N SER A 37 -2.57 3.55 -10.60
CA SER A 37 -1.74 2.37 -10.35
C SER A 37 -0.36 2.77 -9.88
N GLY A 38 0.24 1.95 -9.04
CA GLY A 38 1.58 2.16 -8.55
C GLY A 38 1.79 1.55 -7.16
N PRO A 39 2.99 1.68 -6.60
CA PRO A 39 3.24 1.38 -5.20
C PRO A 39 2.70 2.51 -4.32
N VAL A 40 2.18 2.13 -3.15
CA VAL A 40 2.16 3.03 -1.98
C VAL A 40 3.04 2.43 -0.90
N THR A 41 3.96 3.24 -0.37
CA THR A 41 4.80 2.83 0.75
C THR A 41 4.07 3.08 2.06
N VAL A 42 3.96 2.05 2.88
CA VAL A 42 3.36 2.14 4.23
C VAL A 42 4.35 1.67 5.28
N SER A 43 4.18 2.16 6.52
CA SER A 43 5.02 1.74 7.63
C SER A 43 4.81 0.27 7.99
N LYS A 44 5.81 -0.36 8.62
CA LYS A 44 5.67 -1.72 9.19
C LYS A 44 4.43 -1.85 10.08
N SER A 45 4.21 -0.89 10.97
CA SER A 45 3.09 -0.92 11.92
C SER A 45 1.73 -0.88 11.24
N ASP A 46 1.57 0.00 10.23
CA ASP A 46 0.30 0.12 9.50
C ASP A 46 0.01 -1.15 8.71
N TYR A 47 1.05 -1.70 8.07
CA TYR A 47 0.93 -2.97 7.36
C TYR A 47 0.53 -4.10 8.32
N GLN A 48 1.23 -4.27 9.44
CA GLN A 48 0.94 -5.34 10.40
C GLN A 48 -0.49 -5.24 10.96
N ALA A 49 -0.97 -4.04 11.26
CA ALA A 49 -2.34 -3.80 11.72
C ALA A 49 -3.41 -4.17 10.68
N ALA A 50 -3.11 -4.00 9.39
CA ALA A 50 -4.04 -4.26 8.28
C ALA A 50 -3.90 -5.64 7.63
N SER A 51 -2.72 -6.28 7.72
CA SER A 51 -2.35 -7.47 6.94
C SER A 51 -3.20 -8.70 7.16
N ASN A 52 -3.90 -8.77 8.31
CA ASN A 52 -4.79 -9.88 8.65
C ASN A 52 -6.10 -9.86 7.86
N ASN A 53 -6.39 -8.79 7.11
CA ASN A 53 -7.62 -8.64 6.36
C ASN A 53 -7.39 -7.85 5.05
N ASN A 54 -7.72 -8.48 3.92
CA ASN A 54 -7.61 -7.85 2.61
C ASN A 54 -8.41 -6.54 2.47
N ASP A 55 -9.55 -6.41 3.15
CA ASP A 55 -10.33 -5.17 3.12
C ASP A 55 -9.68 -4.05 3.93
N GLN A 56 -8.94 -4.39 4.99
CA GLN A 56 -8.14 -3.42 5.73
C GLN A 56 -6.92 -2.97 4.91
N LEU A 57 -6.22 -3.89 4.23
CA LEU A 57 -5.14 -3.54 3.30
C LEU A 57 -5.64 -2.62 2.18
N ARG A 58 -6.79 -2.91 1.57
CA ARG A 58 -7.41 -2.04 0.56
C ARG A 58 -7.76 -0.66 1.13
N SER A 59 -8.20 -0.60 2.38
CA SER A 59 -8.55 0.67 3.03
C SER A 59 -7.31 1.49 3.33
N LEU A 60 -6.23 0.86 3.79
CA LEU A 60 -4.92 1.47 3.98
C LEU A 60 -4.41 2.10 2.69
N ILE A 61 -4.40 1.34 1.58
CA ILE A 61 -3.97 1.86 0.26
C ILE A 61 -4.78 3.08 -0.15
N LYS A 62 -6.12 3.03 -0.01
CA LYS A 62 -6.97 4.19 -0.35
C LYS A 62 -6.61 5.42 0.48
N GLN A 63 -6.40 5.24 1.78
CA GLN A 63 -6.09 6.35 2.68
C GLN A 63 -4.75 6.97 2.32
N THR A 64 -3.71 6.17 2.08
CA THR A 64 -2.40 6.66 1.67
C THR A 64 -2.49 7.44 0.35
N VAL A 65 -3.14 6.90 -0.68
CA VAL A 65 -3.33 7.59 -1.96
C VAL A 65 -4.07 8.93 -1.79
N ILE A 66 -5.12 8.97 -0.96
CA ILE A 66 -5.85 10.21 -0.70
C ILE A 66 -4.97 11.24 -0.01
N ASN A 67 -4.19 10.82 0.99
CA ASN A 67 -3.29 11.71 1.72
C ASN A 67 -2.21 12.29 0.79
N ASP A 68 -1.61 11.46 -0.07
CA ASP A 68 -0.57 11.89 -1.01
C ASP A 68 -1.11 12.91 -2.02
N LEU A 69 -2.31 12.68 -2.57
CA LEU A 69 -2.98 13.61 -3.49
C LEU A 69 -3.43 14.92 -2.83
N GLN A 70 -3.58 14.96 -1.51
CA GLN A 70 -3.93 16.16 -0.75
C GLN A 70 -2.71 16.95 -0.28
N ALA A 71 -1.51 16.34 -0.31
CA ALA A 71 -0.25 16.96 0.07
C ALA A 71 0.40 17.75 -1.09
N GLU A 72 -0.08 17.54 -2.33
CA GLU A 72 0.25 18.34 -3.53
C GLU A 72 -0.67 19.57 -3.69
#